data_AF-A0A538AN84-F1
#
_entry.id   AF-A0A538AN84-F1
#
_cell.length_a   1.000
_cell.length_b   1.000
_cell.length_c   1.000
_cell.angle_alpha   90.00
_cell.angle_beta   90.00
_cell.angle_gamma   90.00
#
_symmetry.space_group_name_H-M   'P 1'
#
loop_
_entity.id
_entity.type
_entity.pdbx_description
1 polymer ?
#
loop_
_entity_poly.entity_id
_entity_poly.type
_entity_poly.pdbx_seq_one_letter_code
_entity_poly.pdbx_strand_id
1 'polypeptide(L)'
;MSFPRDLRVNIPGHGMNKINAAYPLGGANLMIKTITQLTGLPIHHYVEVNFASFQNIVDAVHGVPLYFPKPVKDRKSGLDIPSAGCINLNGKQALSFVRARYIYPTADLGRIQGQQRFIRALLNKVKSLGVLLNPFTLIKLSETAGHGLIFDQGINLGLARSIANSLKFDNKNVEFRQYQGTPRTIGGVSYVVRDPSAARALFAALANNGPLPDVGKTGQSLPSPSDVTLSLINASGRSGLAGTGRTKLVTKGFHVPSISSSIKHITPTVITYQAGDELKAELIAKEFPGATVKLATSSQFTDIVVTLGRSYVAPAASPTAKGTAKPAAI
;
A
#
# COMPACT_ATOMS: atom_id res chain seq x y z
N MET A 1 -0.04 1.15 13.24
CA MET A 1 1.25 0.82 13.90
C MET A 1 1.51 -0.67 13.80
N SER A 2 2.72 -1.09 13.41
CA SER A 2 3.17 -2.48 13.34
C SER A 2 4.18 -2.75 14.47
N PHE A 3 4.02 -3.87 15.17
CA PHE A 3 4.96 -4.30 16.21
C PHE A 3 5.82 -5.45 15.66
N PRO A 4 7.17 -5.34 15.69
CA PRO A 4 8.02 -6.46 15.29
C PRO A 4 7.74 -7.70 16.14
N ARG A 5 7.58 -8.87 15.50
CA ARG A 5 7.30 -10.15 16.19
C ARG A 5 8.29 -10.50 17.30
N ASP A 6 9.55 -10.10 17.11
CA ASP A 6 10.66 -10.42 18.00
C ASP A 6 10.95 -9.26 18.96
N LEU A 7 10.06 -8.25 19.03
CA LEU A 7 10.14 -7.15 19.97
C LEU A 7 10.16 -7.70 21.40
N ARG A 8 11.21 -7.35 22.14
CA ARG A 8 11.42 -7.79 23.51
C ARG A 8 10.60 -6.92 24.47
N VAL A 9 9.59 -7.52 25.08
CA VAL A 9 8.60 -6.87 25.94
C VAL A 9 8.43 -7.65 27.24
N ASN A 10 7.93 -6.99 28.27
CA ASN A 10 7.47 -7.69 29.47
C ASN A 10 6.07 -8.23 29.20
N ILE A 11 5.88 -9.53 29.27
CA ILE A 11 4.57 -10.18 29.14
C ILE A 11 4.01 -10.36 30.56
N PRO A 12 2.82 -9.83 30.88
CA PRO A 12 2.22 -9.94 32.21
C PRO A 12 2.18 -11.39 32.69
N GLY A 13 2.77 -11.68 33.85
CA GLY A 13 2.83 -13.04 34.42
C GLY A 13 3.87 -13.98 33.81
N HIS A 14 4.60 -13.57 32.76
CA HIS A 14 5.58 -14.43 32.05
C HIS A 14 6.97 -13.78 31.86
N GLY A 15 7.16 -12.55 32.33
CA GLY A 15 8.45 -11.86 32.27
C GLY A 15 8.87 -11.39 30.88
N MET A 16 10.16 -11.14 30.68
CA MET A 16 10.69 -10.60 29.42
C MET A 16 10.77 -11.68 28.34
N ASN A 17 10.03 -11.50 27.24
CA ASN A 17 10.06 -12.41 26.08
C ASN A 17 9.82 -11.64 24.76
N LYS A 18 9.83 -12.35 23.63
CA LYS A 18 9.35 -11.84 22.34
C LYS A 18 7.84 -11.63 22.40
N ILE A 19 7.36 -10.52 21.84
CA ILE A 19 5.93 -10.19 21.87
C ILE A 19 5.04 -11.28 21.24
N ASN A 20 5.55 -12.00 20.24
CA ASN A 20 4.84 -13.11 19.62
C ASN A 20 4.52 -14.28 20.57
N ALA A 21 5.19 -14.38 21.71
CA ALA A 21 4.91 -15.40 22.73
C ALA A 21 3.63 -15.10 23.52
N ALA A 22 3.17 -13.84 23.58
CA ALA A 22 2.01 -13.46 24.38
C ALA A 22 0.72 -14.18 23.95
N TYR A 23 0.53 -14.41 22.64
CA TYR A 23 -0.67 -15.06 22.15
C TYR A 23 -0.70 -16.57 22.44
N PRO A 24 0.34 -17.38 22.15
CA PRO A 24 0.37 -18.78 22.58
C PRO A 24 0.27 -18.99 24.10
N LEU A 25 0.73 -18.03 24.91
CA LEU A 25 0.73 -18.13 26.38
C LEU A 25 -0.63 -17.81 27.02
N GLY A 26 -1.42 -16.91 26.44
CA GLY A 26 -2.65 -16.44 27.08
C GLY A 26 -3.69 -15.82 26.12
N GLY A 27 -3.61 -16.18 24.85
CA GLY A 27 -4.53 -15.76 23.80
C GLY A 27 -4.57 -14.25 23.57
N ALA A 28 -5.68 -13.80 22.97
CA ALA A 28 -5.93 -12.39 22.67
C ALA A 28 -5.85 -11.49 23.92
N ASN A 29 -6.40 -11.94 25.05
CA ASN A 29 -6.41 -11.16 26.30
C ASN A 29 -5.00 -10.82 26.80
N LEU A 30 -4.08 -11.79 26.80
CA LEU A 30 -2.70 -11.54 27.22
C LEU A 30 -1.96 -10.66 26.20
N MET A 31 -2.22 -10.84 24.90
CA MET A 31 -1.66 -9.97 23.86
C MET A 31 -2.12 -8.51 24.03
N ILE A 32 -3.42 -8.28 24.23
CA ILE A 32 -3.99 -6.95 24.47
C ILE A 32 -3.34 -6.30 25.70
N LYS A 33 -3.29 -7.02 26.83
CA LYS A 33 -2.64 -6.51 28.06
C LYS A 33 -1.16 -6.18 27.82
N THR A 34 -0.44 -7.02 27.08
CA THR A 34 0.97 -6.79 26.74
C THR A 34 1.15 -5.51 25.92
N ILE A 35 0.31 -5.28 24.91
CA ILE A 35 0.35 -4.07 24.09
C ILE A 35 -0.06 -2.82 24.89
N THR A 36 -1.10 -2.91 25.70
CA THR A 36 -1.54 -1.80 26.56
C THR A 36 -0.45 -1.41 27.55
N GLN A 37 0.21 -2.37 28.21
CA GLN A 37 1.35 -2.07 29.09
C GLN A 37 2.56 -1.52 28.33
N LEU A 38 2.82 -2.01 27.12
CA LEU A 38 3.92 -1.55 26.29
C LEU A 38 3.75 -0.10 25.86
N THR A 39 2.53 0.30 25.52
CA THR A 39 2.23 1.60 24.88
C THR A 39 1.65 2.64 25.84
N GLY A 40 1.06 2.20 26.95
CA GLY A 40 0.25 3.05 27.82
C GLY A 40 -1.12 3.42 27.22
N LEU A 41 -1.47 2.86 26.05
CA LEU A 41 -2.72 3.18 25.34
C LEU A 41 -3.79 2.11 25.56
N PRO A 42 -5.04 2.50 25.80
CA PRO A 42 -6.15 1.55 25.81
C PRO A 42 -6.37 0.99 24.40
N ILE A 43 -6.56 -0.33 24.31
CA ILE A 43 -7.01 -0.99 23.09
C ILE A 43 -8.53 -1.13 23.18
N HIS A 44 -9.23 -0.28 22.44
CA HIS A 44 -10.69 -0.24 22.45
C HIS A 44 -11.32 -1.43 21.72
N HIS A 45 -10.65 -1.90 20.67
CA HIS A 45 -11.17 -2.97 19.81
C HIS A 45 -10.05 -3.90 19.33
N TYR A 46 -10.41 -5.16 19.11
CA TYR A 46 -9.54 -6.25 18.70
C TYR A 46 -10.14 -7.03 17.53
N VAL A 47 -9.29 -7.32 16.55
CA VAL A 47 -9.63 -8.16 15.41
C VAL A 47 -8.57 -9.22 15.25
N GLU A 48 -8.99 -10.48 15.22
CA GLU A 48 -8.17 -11.61 14.82
C GLU A 48 -8.60 -12.11 13.45
N VAL A 49 -7.62 -12.40 12.58
CA VAL A 49 -7.86 -12.92 11.24
C VAL A 49 -7.02 -14.16 11.02
N ASN A 50 -7.68 -15.32 10.88
CA ASN A 50 -6.98 -16.54 10.49
C ASN A 50 -6.75 -16.59 8.97
N PHE A 51 -5.94 -17.55 8.51
CA PHE A 51 -5.56 -17.65 7.10
C PHE A 51 -6.71 -17.96 6.14
N ALA A 52 -7.71 -18.74 6.56
CA ALA A 52 -8.88 -19.03 5.72
C ALA A 52 -9.72 -17.77 5.54
N SER A 53 -9.99 -17.05 6.62
CA SER A 53 -10.78 -15.82 6.62
C SER A 53 -10.09 -14.71 5.83
N PHE A 54 -8.76 -14.60 5.95
CA PHE A 54 -7.98 -13.67 5.13
C PHE A 54 -8.22 -13.92 3.63
N GLN A 55 -8.15 -15.19 3.19
CA GLN A 55 -8.38 -15.54 1.79
C GLN A 55 -9.81 -15.21 1.37
N ASN A 56 -10.80 -15.58 2.17
CA ASN A 56 -12.21 -15.34 1.91
C ASN A 56 -12.53 -13.83 1.77
N ILE A 57 -11.94 -12.98 2.62
CA ILE A 57 -12.11 -11.52 2.55
C ILE A 57 -11.58 -10.98 1.21
N VAL A 58 -10.41 -11.45 0.79
CA VAL A 58 -9.80 -11.02 -0.47
C VAL A 58 -10.63 -11.48 -1.67
N ASP A 59 -11.11 -12.72 -1.66
CA ASP A 59 -11.93 -13.24 -2.75
C ASP A 59 -13.31 -12.57 -2.79
N ALA A 60 -13.89 -12.24 -1.64
CA ALA A 60 -15.16 -11.53 -1.54
C ALA A 60 -15.08 -10.07 -2.06
N VAL A 61 -13.90 -9.44 -2.04
CA VAL A 61 -13.68 -8.15 -2.73
C VAL A 61 -13.23 -8.33 -4.18
N HIS A 62 -13.32 -9.54 -4.74
CA HIS A 62 -12.89 -9.89 -6.09
C HIS A 62 -11.39 -9.65 -6.34
N GLY A 63 -10.57 -9.99 -5.35
CA GLY A 63 -9.11 -9.89 -5.39
C GLY A 63 -8.57 -8.48 -5.16
N VAL A 64 -7.25 -8.41 -4.96
CA VAL A 64 -6.52 -7.16 -4.69
C VAL A 64 -5.46 -6.93 -5.76
N PRO A 65 -5.50 -5.80 -6.50
CA PRO A 65 -4.51 -5.49 -7.52
C PRO A 65 -3.19 -5.05 -6.88
N LEU A 66 -2.11 -5.76 -7.23
CA LEU A 66 -0.73 -5.40 -6.88
C LEU A 66 0.16 -5.45 -8.11
N TYR A 67 1.07 -4.49 -8.21
CA TYR A 67 2.05 -4.45 -9.28
C TYR A 67 3.31 -5.26 -8.96
N PHE A 68 3.83 -5.97 -9.94
CA PHE A 68 5.08 -6.70 -9.81
C PHE A 68 6.04 -6.23 -10.91
N PRO A 69 7.19 -5.62 -10.59
CA PRO A 69 8.13 -5.12 -11.61
C PRO A 69 8.84 -6.24 -12.36
N LYS A 70 8.83 -7.45 -11.81
CA LYS A 70 9.39 -8.68 -12.38
C LYS A 70 8.61 -9.88 -11.87
N PRO A 71 8.74 -11.06 -12.51
CA PRO A 71 8.27 -12.30 -11.93
C PRO A 71 8.85 -12.51 -10.52
N VAL A 72 8.03 -13.00 -9.60
CA VAL A 72 8.40 -13.21 -8.20
C VAL A 72 8.00 -14.61 -7.76
N LYS A 73 8.95 -15.32 -7.13
CA LYS A 73 8.70 -16.64 -6.56
C LYS A 73 9.27 -16.74 -5.15
N ASP A 74 8.47 -17.22 -4.21
CA ASP A 74 8.88 -17.56 -2.84
C ASP A 74 8.42 -18.97 -2.52
N ARG A 75 9.36 -19.93 -2.54
CA ARG A 75 9.04 -21.34 -2.31
C ARG A 75 8.47 -21.59 -0.92
N LYS A 76 8.82 -20.80 0.09
CA LYS A 76 8.38 -21.03 1.48
C LYS A 76 6.96 -20.54 1.72
N SER A 77 6.54 -19.44 1.09
CA SER A 77 5.16 -18.97 1.15
C SER A 77 4.27 -19.54 0.04
N GLY A 78 4.87 -20.16 -0.98
CA GLY A 78 4.17 -20.65 -2.17
C GLY A 78 3.78 -19.52 -3.14
N LEU A 79 4.36 -18.33 -3.00
CA LEU A 79 4.12 -17.23 -3.92
C LEU A 79 4.73 -17.58 -5.28
N ASP A 80 3.92 -17.50 -6.34
CA ASP A 80 4.36 -17.65 -7.71
C ASP A 80 3.62 -16.63 -8.59
N ILE A 81 4.34 -15.60 -9.02
CA ILE A 81 3.90 -14.54 -9.90
C ILE A 81 4.76 -14.65 -11.16
N PRO A 82 4.26 -15.30 -12.23
CA PRO A 82 5.09 -15.69 -13.37
C PRO A 82 5.42 -14.53 -14.31
N SER A 83 4.71 -13.41 -14.22
CA SER A 83 4.85 -12.25 -15.09
C SER A 83 4.98 -10.95 -14.30
N ALA A 84 5.68 -9.98 -14.89
CA ALA A 84 5.61 -8.60 -14.43
C ALA A 84 4.26 -7.97 -14.80
N GLY A 85 3.85 -6.93 -14.10
CA GLY A 85 2.62 -6.19 -14.38
C GLY A 85 1.70 -6.01 -13.17
N CYS A 86 0.55 -5.38 -13.40
CA CYS A 86 -0.54 -5.32 -12.42
C CYS A 86 -1.24 -6.68 -12.38
N ILE A 87 -1.08 -7.41 -11.28
CA ILE A 87 -1.70 -8.72 -11.07
C ILE A 87 -2.79 -8.57 -10.00
N ASN A 88 -4.01 -9.03 -10.31
CA ASN A 88 -5.09 -9.09 -9.34
C ASN A 88 -4.95 -10.37 -8.51
N LEU A 89 -4.46 -10.24 -7.28
CA LEU A 89 -4.24 -11.38 -6.40
C LEU A 89 -5.57 -11.90 -5.84
N ASN A 90 -5.86 -13.18 -6.06
CA ASN A 90 -6.90 -13.88 -5.30
C ASN A 90 -6.44 -14.15 -3.85
N GLY A 91 -7.33 -14.68 -3.02
CA GLY A 91 -7.08 -14.94 -1.61
C GLY A 91 -5.81 -15.74 -1.37
N LYS A 92 -5.64 -16.86 -2.07
CA LYS A 92 -4.46 -17.72 -1.95
C LYS A 92 -3.17 -16.99 -2.32
N GLN A 93 -3.16 -16.30 -3.46
CA GLN A 93 -1.98 -15.54 -3.91
C GLN A 93 -1.66 -14.38 -2.97
N ALA A 94 -2.68 -13.66 -2.48
CA ALA A 94 -2.55 -12.60 -1.50
C ALA A 94 -1.95 -13.12 -0.18
N LEU A 95 -2.42 -14.28 0.30
CA LEU A 95 -1.89 -14.89 1.51
C LEU A 95 -0.42 -15.29 1.34
N SER A 96 -0.08 -15.91 0.20
CA SER A 96 1.31 -16.22 -0.13
C SER A 96 2.18 -14.96 -0.24
N PHE A 97 1.63 -13.85 -0.74
CA PHE A 97 2.34 -12.57 -0.83
C PHE A 97 2.66 -11.97 0.55
N VAL A 98 1.66 -11.81 1.43
CA VAL A 98 1.86 -11.21 2.77
C VAL A 98 2.71 -12.08 3.71
N ARG A 99 2.88 -13.36 3.37
CA ARG A 99 3.74 -14.33 4.06
C ARG A 99 5.13 -14.44 3.46
N ALA A 100 5.37 -13.92 2.25
CA ALA A 100 6.66 -14.02 1.59
C ALA A 100 7.73 -13.29 2.40
N ARG A 101 8.91 -13.91 2.50
CA ARG A 101 10.03 -13.39 3.29
C ARG A 101 11.30 -13.19 2.47
N TYR A 102 11.46 -14.00 1.43
CA TYR A 102 12.70 -14.07 0.65
C TYR A 102 12.65 -13.24 -0.63
N ILE A 103 11.53 -12.52 -0.83
CA ILE A 103 11.36 -11.56 -1.93
C ILE A 103 11.90 -10.17 -1.58
N TYR A 104 12.30 -9.96 -0.33
CA TYR A 104 12.81 -8.69 0.18
C TYR A 104 14.29 -8.82 0.63
N PRO A 105 15.17 -7.86 0.30
CA PRO A 105 16.56 -7.85 0.77
C PRO A 105 16.66 -7.79 2.31
N THR A 106 15.68 -7.16 2.95
CA THR A 106 15.63 -6.89 4.40
C THR A 106 14.56 -7.73 5.11
N ALA A 107 14.51 -9.04 4.84
CA ALA A 107 13.67 -10.07 5.49
C ALA A 107 12.41 -9.55 6.21
N ASP A 108 12.47 -9.33 7.54
CA ASP A 108 11.31 -8.94 8.36
C ASP A 108 10.86 -7.48 8.15
N LEU A 109 11.78 -6.54 7.89
CA LEU A 109 11.43 -5.15 7.58
C LEU A 109 10.74 -5.06 6.21
N GLY A 110 11.28 -5.76 5.21
CA GLY A 110 10.67 -5.87 3.90
C GLY A 110 9.29 -6.53 3.96
N ARG A 111 9.10 -7.53 4.82
CA ARG A 111 7.78 -8.14 5.04
C ARG A 111 6.77 -7.16 5.64
N ILE A 112 7.16 -6.33 6.61
CA ILE A 112 6.28 -5.29 7.16
C ILE A 112 5.87 -4.32 6.04
N GLN A 113 6.81 -3.88 5.20
CA GLN A 113 6.49 -3.03 4.05
C GLN A 113 5.55 -3.71 3.06
N GLY A 114 5.76 -4.99 2.76
CA GLY A 114 4.87 -5.79 1.91
C GLY A 114 3.44 -5.90 2.44
N GLN A 115 3.28 -6.15 3.75
CA GLN A 115 1.98 -6.21 4.40
C GLN A 115 1.27 -4.85 4.38
N GLN A 116 1.99 -3.77 4.67
CA GLN A 116 1.45 -2.41 4.61
C GLN A 116 1.03 -2.04 3.18
N ARG A 117 1.84 -2.40 2.19
CA ARG A 117 1.53 -2.26 0.75
C ARG A 117 0.25 -3.03 0.38
N PHE A 118 0.10 -4.26 0.87
CA PHE A 118 -1.10 -5.05 0.66
C PHE A 118 -2.34 -4.43 1.32
N ILE A 119 -2.26 -4.04 2.59
CA ILE A 119 -3.37 -3.40 3.32
C ILE A 119 -3.83 -2.14 2.59
N ARG A 120 -2.90 -1.32 2.10
CA ARG A 120 -3.21 -0.13 1.29
C ARG A 120 -3.97 -0.50 0.00
N ALA A 121 -3.50 -1.52 -0.73
CA ALA A 121 -4.15 -1.96 -1.95
C ALA A 121 -5.57 -2.50 -1.68
N LEU A 122 -5.74 -3.24 -0.58
CA LEU A 122 -7.04 -3.73 -0.12
C LEU A 122 -7.99 -2.57 0.21
N LEU A 123 -7.54 -1.59 1.00
CA LEU A 123 -8.34 -0.40 1.35
C LEU A 123 -8.80 0.37 0.09
N ASN A 124 -7.90 0.53 -0.89
CA ASN A 124 -8.23 1.18 -2.16
C ASN A 124 -9.25 0.38 -2.96
N LYS A 125 -9.12 -0.96 -2.99
CA LYS A 125 -10.08 -1.85 -3.67
C LYS A 125 -11.47 -1.74 -3.03
N VAL A 126 -11.55 -1.83 -1.70
CA VAL A 126 -12.80 -1.70 -0.94
C VAL A 126 -13.45 -0.33 -1.19
N LYS A 127 -12.65 0.74 -1.26
CA LYS A 127 -13.14 2.09 -1.64
C LYS A 127 -13.68 2.13 -3.07
N SER A 128 -12.94 1.57 -4.05
CA SER A 128 -13.35 1.61 -5.47
C SER A 128 -14.64 0.85 -5.75
N LEU A 129 -14.93 -0.19 -4.98
CA LEU A 129 -16.17 -0.96 -5.09
C LEU A 129 -17.38 -0.24 -4.47
N GLY A 130 -17.17 0.91 -3.83
CA GLY A 130 -18.21 1.56 -3.04
C GLY A 130 -18.67 0.71 -1.85
N VAL A 131 -17.93 -0.34 -1.46
CA VAL A 131 -18.26 -1.23 -0.33
C VAL A 131 -18.35 -0.43 0.96
N LEU A 132 -17.48 0.57 1.14
CA LEU A 132 -17.56 1.48 2.29
C LEU A 132 -18.88 2.28 2.33
N LEU A 133 -19.59 2.41 1.20
CA LEU A 133 -20.87 3.10 1.05
C LEU A 133 -22.07 2.14 1.08
N ASN A 134 -21.86 0.82 0.99
CA ASN A 134 -22.93 -0.17 0.97
C ASN A 134 -22.89 -1.09 2.22
N PRO A 135 -23.78 -0.86 3.21
CA PRO A 135 -23.82 -1.64 4.44
C PRO A 135 -24.14 -3.13 4.21
N PHE A 136 -24.87 -3.48 3.15
CA PHE A 136 -25.17 -4.88 2.83
C PHE A 136 -23.92 -5.64 2.35
N THR A 137 -23.01 -4.98 1.63
CA THR A 137 -21.75 -5.60 1.20
C THR A 137 -20.79 -5.80 2.38
N LEU A 138 -20.80 -4.90 3.37
CA LEU A 138 -20.04 -5.06 4.62
C LEU A 138 -20.55 -6.24 5.46
N ILE A 139 -21.88 -6.38 5.58
CA ILE A 139 -22.51 -7.52 6.26
C ILE A 139 -22.18 -8.82 5.54
N LYS A 140 -22.32 -8.86 4.21
CA LYS A 140 -22.02 -10.05 3.40
C LYS A 140 -20.54 -10.42 3.45
N LEU A 141 -19.62 -9.44 3.49
CA LEU A 141 -18.20 -9.67 3.75
C LEU A 141 -17.95 -10.27 5.13
N SER A 142 -18.64 -9.77 6.16
CA SER A 142 -18.53 -10.30 7.52
C SER A 142 -19.09 -11.73 7.64
N GLU A 143 -20.20 -12.03 6.96
CA GLU A 143 -20.78 -13.37 6.88
C GLU A 143 -19.89 -14.34 6.09
N THR A 144 -19.35 -13.89 4.95
CA THR A 144 -18.47 -14.71 4.08
C THR A 144 -17.13 -15.02 4.74
N ALA A 145 -16.65 -14.14 5.62
CA ALA A 145 -15.45 -14.40 6.39
C ALA A 145 -15.65 -15.50 7.46
N GLY A 146 -16.90 -15.82 7.83
CA GLY A 146 -17.26 -16.94 8.71
C GLY A 146 -16.63 -16.89 10.12
N HIS A 147 -16.71 -18.02 10.83
CA HIS A 147 -16.20 -18.22 12.21
C HIS A 147 -14.68 -18.01 12.41
N GLY A 148 -13.93 -17.55 11.40
CA GLY A 148 -12.49 -17.35 11.48
C GLY A 148 -12.04 -15.88 11.59
N LEU A 149 -12.98 -14.94 11.60
CA LEU A 149 -12.78 -13.61 12.14
C LEU A 149 -13.29 -13.55 13.58
N ILE A 150 -12.38 -13.30 14.51
CA ILE A 150 -12.76 -13.06 15.91
C ILE A 150 -12.76 -11.56 16.12
N PHE A 151 -13.94 -11.00 16.36
CA PHE A 151 -14.14 -9.61 16.76
C PHE A 151 -14.47 -9.55 18.25
N ASP A 152 -14.04 -8.51 18.95
CA ASP A 152 -14.61 -8.22 20.26
C ASP A 152 -16.09 -7.81 20.15
N GLN A 153 -16.85 -7.98 21.23
CA GLN A 153 -18.29 -7.72 21.27
C GLN A 153 -18.68 -6.27 20.94
N GLY A 154 -17.74 -5.32 20.98
CA GLY A 154 -17.95 -3.91 20.69
C GLY A 154 -17.84 -3.53 19.21
N ILE A 155 -17.33 -4.41 18.35
CA ILE A 155 -17.25 -4.14 16.90
C ILE A 155 -18.62 -4.39 16.27
N ASN A 156 -19.38 -3.30 16.13
CA ASN A 156 -20.69 -3.29 15.47
C ASN A 156 -20.64 -2.54 14.13
N LEU A 157 -21.74 -2.62 13.38
CA LEU A 157 -21.90 -1.95 12.08
C LEU A 157 -21.69 -0.44 12.15
N GLY A 158 -22.02 0.20 13.28
CA GLY A 158 -21.81 1.63 13.51
C GLY A 158 -20.32 2.00 13.57
N LEU A 159 -19.51 1.22 14.31
CA LEU A 159 -18.06 1.39 14.37
C LEU A 159 -17.40 1.08 13.02
N ALA A 160 -17.80 -0.02 12.37
CA ALA A 160 -17.29 -0.36 11.03
C ALA A 160 -17.59 0.77 10.04
N ARG A 161 -18.78 1.39 10.12
CA ARG A 161 -19.15 2.56 9.33
C ARG A 161 -18.36 3.81 9.71
N SER A 162 -18.04 4.04 10.98
CA SER A 162 -17.23 5.19 11.41
C SER A 162 -15.79 5.08 10.90
N ILE A 163 -15.18 3.89 10.97
CA ILE A 163 -13.87 3.58 10.40
C ILE A 163 -13.92 3.72 8.86
N ALA A 164 -14.95 3.17 8.23
CA ALA A 164 -15.14 3.31 6.79
C ALA A 164 -15.25 4.78 6.37
N ASN A 165 -15.99 5.59 7.12
CA ASN A 165 -16.14 7.02 6.86
C ASN A 165 -14.83 7.78 7.08
N SER A 166 -14.11 7.54 8.18
CA SER A 166 -12.81 8.18 8.42
C SER A 166 -11.79 7.87 7.32
N LEU A 167 -11.83 6.64 6.77
CA LEU A 167 -11.01 6.23 5.62
C LEU A 167 -11.50 6.83 4.29
N LYS A 168 -12.80 7.11 4.12
CA LYS A 168 -13.30 7.82 2.92
C LYS A 168 -12.74 9.23 2.82
N PHE A 169 -12.62 9.92 3.97
CA PHE A 169 -12.22 11.32 4.04
C PHE A 169 -10.79 11.56 3.53
N ASP A 170 -9.84 10.64 3.76
CA ASP A 170 -8.59 10.63 3.00
C ASP A 170 -7.75 9.36 3.21
N ASN A 171 -7.50 8.59 2.14
CA ASN A 171 -6.55 7.46 2.20
C ASN A 171 -5.09 7.96 2.34
N LYS A 172 -4.83 9.25 2.03
CA LYS A 172 -3.52 9.91 2.24
C LYS A 172 -3.21 10.14 3.72
N ASN A 173 -4.24 10.17 4.58
CA ASN A 173 -4.09 10.32 6.03
C ASN A 173 -3.84 8.99 6.75
N VAL A 174 -3.72 7.87 6.02
CA VAL A 174 -3.32 6.59 6.62
C VAL A 174 -1.81 6.53 6.74
N GLU A 175 -1.35 6.79 7.96
CA GLU A 175 0.05 6.73 8.34
C GLU A 175 0.43 5.36 8.89
N PHE A 176 1.35 4.68 8.19
CA PHE A 176 1.94 3.45 8.69
C PHE A 176 3.18 3.77 9.52
N ARG A 177 3.21 3.19 10.72
CA ARG A 177 4.30 3.32 11.67
C ARG A 177 4.74 1.94 12.13
N GLN A 178 6.01 1.76 12.46
CA GLN A 178 6.55 0.57 13.12
C GLN A 178 7.16 0.96 14.45
N TYR A 179 6.91 0.13 15.47
CA TYR A 179 7.54 0.28 16.77
C TYR A 179 9.06 0.20 16.63
N GLN A 180 9.76 1.23 17.09
CA GLN A 180 11.21 1.34 16.94
C GLN A 180 11.97 0.47 17.92
N GLY A 181 13.02 -0.18 17.41
CA GLY A 181 13.91 -1.01 18.19
C GLY A 181 15.09 -1.50 17.38
N THR A 182 16.12 -1.97 18.07
CA THR A 182 17.37 -2.43 17.47
C THR A 182 17.53 -3.94 17.64
N PRO A 183 17.96 -4.68 16.60
CA PRO A 183 18.31 -6.08 16.75
C PRO A 183 19.43 -6.26 17.77
N ARG A 184 19.25 -7.15 18.74
CA ARG A 184 20.28 -7.54 19.72
C ARG A 184 20.14 -9.00 20.10
N THR A 185 21.26 -9.68 20.32
CA THR A 185 21.29 -11.02 20.88
C THR A 185 21.46 -10.95 22.39
N ILE A 186 20.58 -11.61 23.14
CA ILE A 186 20.60 -11.65 24.61
C ILE A 186 20.48 -13.12 25.02
N GLY A 187 21.47 -13.65 25.73
CA GLY A 187 21.47 -15.06 26.17
C GLY A 187 21.33 -16.06 25.02
N GLY A 188 21.99 -15.80 23.88
CA GLY A 188 21.92 -16.66 22.68
C GLY A 188 20.65 -16.52 21.84
N VAL A 189 19.68 -15.71 22.27
CA VAL A 189 18.43 -15.49 21.54
C VAL A 189 18.43 -14.10 20.88
N SER A 190 18.10 -14.05 19.59
CA SER A 190 17.95 -12.79 18.85
C SER A 190 16.62 -12.11 19.18
N TYR A 191 16.67 -10.83 19.52
CA TYR A 191 15.54 -9.96 19.85
C TYR A 191 15.58 -8.66 19.07
N VAL A 192 14.44 -7.96 19.02
CA VAL A 192 14.39 -6.52 18.75
C VAL A 192 14.22 -5.81 20.08
N VAL A 193 15.23 -5.08 20.53
CA VAL A 193 15.20 -4.34 21.79
C VAL A 193 14.61 -2.95 21.55
N ARG A 194 13.60 -2.60 22.34
CA ARG A 194 12.86 -1.34 22.25
C ARG A 194 13.79 -0.14 22.36
N ASP A 195 13.47 0.92 21.61
CA ASP A 195 13.98 2.28 21.86
C ASP A 195 12.90 3.07 22.61
N PRO A 196 13.02 3.26 23.94
CA PRO A 196 12.00 3.93 24.74
C PRO A 196 11.85 5.41 24.41
N SER A 197 12.90 6.05 23.89
CA SER A 197 12.89 7.49 23.58
C SER A 197 12.04 7.77 22.33
N ALA A 198 12.23 6.96 21.29
CA ALA A 198 11.44 7.00 20.05
C ALA A 198 9.96 6.67 20.29
N ALA A 199 9.67 5.72 21.18
CA ALA A 199 8.31 5.28 21.47
C ALA A 199 7.49 6.31 22.28
N ARG A 200 8.14 7.04 23.21
CA ARG A 200 7.44 7.91 24.17
C ARG A 200 6.75 9.10 23.51
N ALA A 201 7.46 9.83 22.64
CA ALA A 201 6.90 10.98 21.94
C ALA A 201 5.71 10.58 21.06
N LEU A 202 5.80 9.42 20.40
CA LEU A 202 4.74 8.92 19.55
C LEU A 202 3.49 8.52 20.33
N PHE A 203 3.64 7.78 21.44
CA PHE A 203 2.47 7.39 22.24
C PHE A 203 1.87 8.55 23.02
N ALA A 204 2.67 9.53 23.44
CA ALA A 204 2.16 10.77 24.01
C ALA A 204 1.31 11.56 22.99
N ALA A 205 1.77 11.66 21.74
CA ALA A 205 0.99 12.27 20.66
C ALA A 205 -0.33 11.52 20.42
N LEU A 206 -0.29 10.18 20.36
CA LEU A 206 -1.49 9.35 20.19
C LEU A 206 -2.47 9.46 21.36
N ALA A 207 -1.99 9.51 22.61
CA ALA A 207 -2.83 9.65 23.79
C ALA A 207 -3.57 11.00 23.81
N ASN A 208 -2.93 12.06 23.32
CA ASN A 208 -3.45 13.42 23.35
C ASN A 208 -4.11 13.86 22.03
N ASN A 209 -4.26 12.97 21.06
CA ASN A 209 -4.69 13.30 19.69
C ASN A 209 -3.89 14.45 19.05
N GLY A 210 -2.59 14.54 19.37
CA GLY A 210 -1.67 15.55 18.85
C GLY A 210 -1.03 15.17 17.51
N PRO A 211 -0.28 16.10 16.89
CA PRO A 211 0.46 15.82 15.67
C PRO A 211 1.50 14.71 15.90
N LEU A 212 1.53 13.72 14.99
CA LEU A 212 2.44 12.59 15.13
C LEU A 212 3.88 13.00 14.80
N PRO A 213 4.88 12.69 15.66
CA PRO A 213 6.27 12.97 15.36
C PRO A 213 6.77 12.13 14.19
N ASP A 214 7.89 12.55 13.59
CA ASP A 214 8.56 11.83 12.50
C ASP A 214 9.37 10.64 13.02
N VAL A 215 8.68 9.69 13.67
CA VAL A 215 9.30 8.52 14.28
C VAL A 215 8.63 7.25 13.80
N GLY A 216 9.47 6.31 13.39
CA GLY A 216 9.05 4.99 12.96
C GLY A 216 8.09 4.98 11.78
N LYS A 217 8.11 6.01 10.93
CA LYS A 217 7.42 5.98 9.64
C LYS A 217 7.90 4.78 8.85
N THR A 218 6.96 3.95 8.41
CA THR A 218 7.26 2.75 7.61
C THR A 218 6.35 2.68 6.41
N GLY A 219 6.91 2.20 5.31
CA GLY A 219 6.32 2.36 4.00
C GLY A 219 6.42 3.81 3.53
N GLN A 220 6.59 3.99 2.22
CA GLN A 220 6.34 5.30 1.62
C GLN A 220 4.87 5.66 1.82
N SER A 221 4.58 6.96 1.99
CA SER A 221 3.22 7.47 1.75
C SER A 221 2.79 6.97 0.36
N LEU A 222 1.51 6.60 0.21
CA LEU A 222 1.02 6.36 -1.15
C LEU A 222 1.19 7.67 -1.90
N PRO A 223 1.95 7.69 -3.01
CA PRO A 223 2.03 8.89 -3.79
C PRO A 223 0.63 9.18 -4.32
N SER A 224 0.24 10.43 -4.21
CA SER A 224 -0.83 11.02 -5.00
C SER A 224 -0.29 11.43 -6.36
N PRO A 225 -1.14 11.69 -7.36
CA PRO A 225 -0.67 12.19 -8.64
C PRO A 225 0.26 13.41 -8.50
N SER A 226 0.00 14.30 -7.54
CA SER A 226 0.83 15.47 -7.27
C SER A 226 2.22 15.16 -6.68
N ASP A 227 2.44 13.95 -6.15
CA ASP A 227 3.75 13.51 -5.66
C ASP A 227 4.62 12.89 -6.77
N VAL A 228 4.07 12.81 -8.00
CA VAL A 228 4.73 12.19 -9.15
C VAL A 228 5.09 13.23 -10.18
N THR A 229 6.39 13.54 -10.23
CA THR A 229 7.02 14.30 -11.32
C THR A 229 7.50 13.33 -12.38
N LEU A 230 7.20 13.62 -13.65
CA LEU A 230 7.56 12.72 -14.75
C LEU A 230 8.00 13.44 -16.02
N SER A 231 8.91 12.80 -16.76
CA SER A 231 9.32 13.19 -18.10
C SER A 231 8.66 12.27 -19.12
N LEU A 232 7.98 12.86 -20.12
CA LEU A 232 7.25 12.11 -21.15
C LEU A 232 8.03 12.11 -22.47
N ILE A 233 8.50 10.95 -22.91
CA ILE A 233 9.25 10.79 -24.16
C ILE A 233 8.37 10.13 -25.20
N ASN A 234 8.19 10.78 -26.36
CA ASN A 234 7.50 10.17 -27.49
C ASN A 234 8.46 9.32 -28.33
N ALA A 235 8.36 8.00 -28.21
CA ALA A 235 9.11 7.03 -29.02
C ALA A 235 8.17 6.20 -29.93
N SER A 236 6.93 6.68 -30.16
CA SER A 236 5.92 5.95 -30.94
C SER A 236 6.05 6.15 -32.44
N GLY A 237 6.72 7.23 -32.87
CA GLY A 237 6.72 7.69 -34.28
C GLY A 237 5.47 8.47 -34.68
N ARG A 238 4.49 8.65 -33.78
CA ARG A 238 3.29 9.47 -34.03
C ARG A 238 3.50 10.89 -33.52
N SER A 239 3.31 11.90 -34.37
CA SER A 239 3.42 13.30 -33.96
C SER A 239 2.38 13.66 -32.89
N GLY A 240 2.74 14.55 -31.96
CA GLY A 240 1.83 15.09 -30.94
C GLY A 240 1.52 14.18 -29.73
N LEU A 241 1.92 12.91 -29.74
CA LEU A 241 1.47 11.93 -28.74
C LEU A 241 1.92 12.26 -27.29
N ALA A 242 3.13 12.77 -27.09
CA ALA A 242 3.57 13.21 -25.76
C ALA A 242 2.80 14.45 -25.26
N GLY A 243 2.38 15.33 -26.16
CA GLY A 243 1.52 16.47 -25.82
C GLY A 243 0.15 16.01 -25.31
N THR A 244 -0.51 15.12 -26.05
CA THR A 244 -1.78 14.51 -25.62
C THR A 244 -1.63 13.73 -24.30
N GLY A 245 -0.55 12.97 -24.15
CA GLY A 245 -0.23 12.26 -22.91
C GLY A 245 -0.06 13.21 -21.72
N ARG A 246 0.68 14.31 -21.91
CA ARG A 246 0.86 15.35 -20.88
C ARG A 246 -0.46 15.94 -20.43
N THR A 247 -1.32 16.37 -21.35
CA THR A 247 -2.62 16.96 -21.00
C THR A 247 -3.43 16.01 -20.12
N LYS A 248 -3.53 14.73 -20.50
CA LYS A 248 -4.26 13.70 -19.72
C LYS A 248 -3.69 13.55 -18.31
N LEU A 249 -2.37 13.44 -18.18
CA LEU A 249 -1.72 13.24 -16.89
C LEU A 249 -1.86 14.48 -15.99
N VAL A 250 -1.71 15.68 -16.54
CA VAL A 250 -1.90 16.93 -15.79
C VAL A 250 -3.35 17.06 -15.30
N THR A 251 -4.36 16.72 -16.12
CA THR A 251 -5.77 16.70 -15.69
C THR A 251 -6.02 15.73 -14.52
N LYS A 252 -5.23 14.65 -14.43
CA LYS A 252 -5.28 13.70 -13.32
C LYS A 252 -4.43 14.12 -12.11
N GLY A 253 -3.78 15.28 -12.17
CA GLY A 253 -3.00 15.86 -11.08
C GLY A 253 -1.51 15.49 -11.09
N PHE A 254 -0.99 14.86 -12.14
CA PHE A 254 0.43 14.54 -12.25
C PHE A 254 1.26 15.75 -12.68
N HIS A 255 2.49 15.87 -12.18
CA HIS A 255 3.43 16.92 -12.60
C HIS A 255 4.26 16.44 -13.80
N VAL A 256 4.07 17.09 -14.95
CA VAL A 256 4.80 16.76 -16.19
C VAL A 256 5.57 17.99 -16.67
N PRO A 257 6.75 18.29 -16.09
CA PRO A 257 7.50 19.49 -16.43
C PRO A 257 8.11 19.41 -17.84
N SER A 258 8.42 18.20 -18.34
CA SER A 258 9.11 18.03 -19.61
C SER A 258 8.44 16.99 -20.52
N ILE A 259 8.42 17.31 -21.81
CA ILE A 259 8.10 16.37 -22.88
C ILE A 259 9.21 16.42 -23.92
N SER A 260 9.52 15.29 -24.55
CA SER A 260 10.49 15.21 -25.63
C SER A 260 10.08 14.16 -26.66
N SER A 261 10.84 14.07 -27.75
CA SER A 261 10.67 13.03 -28.78
C SER A 261 11.98 12.27 -28.98
N SER A 262 11.86 10.98 -29.30
CA SER A 262 12.98 10.10 -29.60
C SER A 262 12.95 9.68 -31.07
N ILE A 263 14.11 9.72 -31.72
CA ILE A 263 14.30 9.15 -33.06
C ILE A 263 14.30 7.61 -33.03
N LYS A 264 14.62 7.01 -31.89
CA LYS A 264 14.53 5.55 -31.67
C LYS A 264 13.11 5.20 -31.26
N HIS A 265 12.49 4.32 -32.02
CA HIS A 265 11.12 3.87 -31.75
C HIS A 265 11.08 2.61 -30.90
N ILE A 266 10.07 2.52 -30.04
CA ILE A 266 9.79 1.31 -29.25
C ILE A 266 8.34 0.89 -29.42
N THR A 267 8.08 -0.40 -29.24
CA THR A 267 6.71 -0.94 -29.35
C THR A 267 5.94 -0.80 -28.04
N PRO A 268 6.36 -1.41 -26.91
CA PRO A 268 5.66 -1.21 -25.65
C PRO A 268 6.00 0.15 -25.04
N THR A 269 5.03 0.78 -24.39
CA THR A 269 5.33 1.89 -23.46
C THR A 269 6.20 1.37 -22.33
N VAL A 270 7.23 2.13 -21.98
CA VAL A 270 8.15 1.80 -20.88
C VAL A 270 8.08 2.89 -19.82
N ILE A 271 7.91 2.49 -18.58
CA ILE A 271 7.97 3.37 -17.40
C ILE A 271 9.27 3.03 -16.69
N THR A 272 10.18 3.99 -16.61
CA THR A 272 11.46 3.84 -15.91
C THR A 272 11.41 4.62 -14.61
N TYR A 273 11.84 4.00 -13.51
CA TYR A 273 11.82 4.60 -12.17
C TYR A 273 13.10 4.29 -11.39
N GLN A 274 13.40 5.03 -10.33
CA GLN A 274 14.55 4.79 -9.46
C GLN A 274 14.22 3.89 -8.26
N ALA A 275 15.24 3.30 -7.63
CA ALA A 275 15.04 2.54 -6.41
C ALA A 275 14.46 3.45 -5.33
N GLY A 276 13.34 3.04 -4.72
CA GLY A 276 12.59 3.91 -3.82
C GLY A 276 11.47 4.73 -4.49
N ASP A 277 11.19 4.58 -5.79
CA ASP A 277 10.00 5.16 -6.42
C ASP A 277 8.99 4.10 -6.88
N GLU A 278 9.05 2.89 -6.33
CA GLU A 278 8.21 1.76 -6.74
C GLU A 278 6.74 2.14 -6.70
N LEU A 279 6.26 2.72 -5.60
CA LEU A 279 4.85 3.08 -5.47
C LEU A 279 4.42 4.21 -6.42
N LYS A 280 5.34 5.12 -6.78
CA LYS A 280 5.07 6.17 -7.78
C LYS A 280 4.98 5.55 -9.18
N ALA A 281 5.89 4.61 -9.48
CA ALA A 281 5.90 3.84 -10.72
C ALA A 281 4.62 3.00 -10.87
N GLU A 282 4.15 2.41 -9.78
CA GLU A 282 2.87 1.70 -9.70
C GLU A 282 1.67 2.60 -9.94
N LEU A 283 1.70 3.82 -9.37
CA LEU A 283 0.62 4.78 -9.56
C LEU A 283 0.50 5.18 -11.04
N ILE A 284 1.61 5.53 -11.67
CA ILE A 284 1.61 5.95 -13.08
C ILE A 284 1.35 4.77 -14.02
N ALA A 285 1.75 3.53 -13.68
CA ALA A 285 1.49 2.35 -14.50
C ALA A 285 0.00 2.08 -14.73
N LYS A 286 -0.88 2.52 -13.81
CA LYS A 286 -2.34 2.44 -13.97
C LYS A 286 -2.85 3.26 -15.16
N GLU A 287 -2.11 4.29 -15.56
CA GLU A 287 -2.46 5.16 -16.69
C GLU A 287 -2.05 4.60 -18.05
N PHE A 288 -1.20 3.56 -18.05
CA PHE A 288 -0.64 2.92 -19.23
C PHE A 288 -0.80 1.40 -19.16
N PRO A 289 -2.01 0.86 -19.38
CA PRO A 289 -2.22 -0.58 -19.48
C PRO A 289 -1.27 -1.20 -20.53
N GLY A 290 -0.59 -2.29 -20.16
CA GLY A 290 0.39 -2.96 -21.02
C GLY A 290 1.79 -2.31 -21.03
N ALA A 291 2.02 -1.25 -20.25
CA ALA A 291 3.36 -0.71 -20.10
C ALA A 291 4.30 -1.65 -19.33
N THR A 292 5.56 -1.67 -19.73
CA THR A 292 6.62 -2.34 -18.98
C THR A 292 7.23 -1.37 -17.99
N VAL A 293 7.21 -1.68 -16.70
CA VAL A 293 7.89 -0.84 -15.69
C VAL A 293 9.26 -1.43 -15.39
N LYS A 294 10.31 -0.60 -15.39
CA LYS A 294 11.71 -1.01 -15.23
C LYS A 294 12.44 -0.10 -14.25
N LEU A 295 13.28 -0.71 -13.43
CA LEU A 295 14.24 0.03 -12.60
C LEU A 295 15.31 0.65 -13.51
N ALA A 296 15.63 1.92 -13.28
CA ALA A 296 16.67 2.65 -14.01
C ALA A 296 18.05 2.01 -13.77
N THR A 297 18.84 1.89 -14.83
CA THR A 297 20.23 1.40 -14.78
C THR A 297 21.26 2.52 -14.62
N SER A 298 20.85 3.79 -14.71
CA SER A 298 21.70 4.97 -14.49
C SER A 298 20.92 6.11 -13.81
N SER A 299 21.59 6.87 -12.93
CA SER A 299 21.00 7.97 -12.14
C SER A 299 20.72 9.27 -12.92
N GLN A 300 20.49 9.22 -14.23
CA GLN A 300 20.44 10.42 -15.08
C GLN A 300 19.07 11.11 -15.18
N PHE A 301 18.05 10.64 -14.46
CA PHE A 301 16.71 11.26 -14.47
C PHE A 301 16.23 11.50 -13.04
N THR A 302 15.66 12.67 -12.78
CA THR A 302 15.36 13.14 -11.43
C THR A 302 14.17 12.46 -10.75
N ASP A 303 13.29 11.78 -11.49
CA ASP A 303 12.13 11.05 -10.95
C ASP A 303 11.71 9.87 -11.88
N ILE A 304 10.54 9.94 -12.53
CA ILE A 304 9.98 8.90 -13.41
C ILE A 304 10.07 9.31 -14.89
N VAL A 305 10.42 8.38 -15.77
CA VAL A 305 10.39 8.57 -17.23
C VAL A 305 9.35 7.66 -17.86
N VAL A 306 8.41 8.23 -18.59
CA VAL A 306 7.43 7.48 -19.39
C VAL A 306 7.80 7.61 -20.86
N THR A 307 8.29 6.53 -21.47
CA THR A 307 8.60 6.45 -22.89
C THR A 307 7.42 5.80 -23.61
N LEU A 308 6.65 6.61 -24.35
CA LEU A 308 5.46 6.18 -25.07
C LEU A 308 5.85 5.36 -26.31
N GLY A 309 5.42 4.10 -26.35
CA GLY A 309 5.64 3.20 -27.48
C GLY A 309 4.48 3.23 -28.49
N ARG A 310 4.67 2.52 -29.60
CA ARG A 310 3.64 2.34 -30.65
C ARG A 310 2.34 1.76 -30.12
N SER A 311 2.41 0.92 -29.08
CA SER A 311 1.23 0.30 -28.46
C SER A 311 0.38 1.28 -27.65
N TYR A 312 0.86 2.51 -27.39
CA TYR A 312 0.07 3.50 -26.67
C TYR A 312 -1.01 4.11 -27.56
N VAL A 313 -2.25 3.83 -27.20
CA VAL A 313 -3.43 4.49 -27.77
C VAL A 313 -3.87 5.57 -26.80
N ALA A 314 -3.67 6.83 -27.17
CA ALA A 314 -4.28 7.93 -26.44
C ALA A 314 -5.81 7.80 -26.54
N PRO A 315 -6.58 7.97 -25.45
CA PRO A 315 -8.03 8.09 -25.55
C PRO A 315 -8.39 9.23 -26.50
N ALA A 316 -9.48 9.08 -27.26
CA ALA A 316 -9.97 10.15 -28.13
C ALA A 316 -10.12 11.45 -27.33
N ALA A 317 -9.64 12.56 -27.88
CA ALA A 317 -9.93 13.87 -27.31
C ALA A 317 -11.45 14.04 -27.29
N SER A 318 -12.04 14.36 -26.14
CA SER A 318 -13.42 14.86 -26.12
C SER A 318 -13.50 16.04 -27.10
N PRO A 319 -14.53 16.11 -27.96
CA PRO A 319 -14.65 17.21 -28.89
C PRO A 319 -14.64 18.52 -28.10
N THR A 320 -13.68 19.37 -28.46
CA THR A 320 -13.62 20.75 -28.00
C THR A 320 -15.00 21.37 -28.22
N ALA A 321 -15.59 21.93 -27.16
CA ALA A 321 -16.78 22.75 -27.28
C ALA A 321 -16.49 23.83 -28.33
N LYS A 322 -17.19 23.76 -29.47
CA LYS A 322 -17.15 24.79 -30.50
C LYS A 322 -17.43 26.13 -29.84
N GLY A 323 -16.53 27.09 -30.06
CA GLY A 323 -16.69 28.45 -29.57
C GLY A 323 -18.06 29.00 -29.97
N THR A 324 -18.81 29.46 -28.97
CA THR A 324 -19.98 30.30 -29.17
C THR A 324 -19.49 31.61 -29.78
N ALA A 325 -19.75 31.78 -31.08
CA ALA A 325 -19.61 33.06 -31.76
C ALA A 325 -20.49 34.11 -31.06
N LYS A 326 -19.89 35.23 -30.71
CA LYS A 326 -20.56 36.41 -30.17
C LYS A 326 -21.38 37.07 -31.30
N PRO A 327 -22.67 37.39 -31.13
CA PRO A 327 -23.42 38.11 -32.15
C PRO A 327 -22.90 39.55 -32.29
N ALA A 328 -22.85 40.03 -33.53
CA ALA A 328 -22.59 41.43 -33.84
C ALA A 328 -23.76 42.29 -33.33
N ALA A 329 -23.44 43.42 -32.68
CA ALA A 329 -24.42 44.42 -32.31
C ALA A 329 -24.79 45.26 -33.54
N ILE A 330 -26.09 45.48 -33.72
CA ILE A 330 -26.68 46.55 -34.55
C ILE A 330 -27.11 47.63 -33.57
#